data_AF-A0A6A3QEM5-F1
#
_entry.id   AF-A0A6A3QEM5-F1
#
_cell.length_a   1.000
_cell.length_b   1.000
_cell.length_c   1.000
_cell.angle_alpha   90.00
_cell.angle_beta   90.00
_cell.angle_gamma   90.00
#
_symmetry.space_group_name_H-M   'P 1'
#
loop_
_entity.id
_entity.type
_entity.pdbx_description
1 polymer ?
#
loop_
_entity_poly.entity_id
_entity_poly.type
_entity_poly.pdbx_seq_one_letter_code
_entity_poly.pdbx_strand_id
1 'polypeptide(L)'
;MMFKWLLARRDQLHELFAFLPYPEIAAKRVPMELLLRWGSLEAYDMQVGTLRGLEDDDKATRSTKEFCRTWLAACMTDGGSQRDRVMARDAQRWKRLAGLHRAAPDGSQPTGVGDDCWFLLHTLQFVVWVWPATPWGQTAMVQLGSMYSAYPALRQACEEIAEHGKWSATVDFPSGRTWAARLDTMEAGLAAVHQH
;
A
#
# COMPACT_ATOMS: atom_id res chain seq x y z
N MET A 1 10.51 12.91 -15.62
CA MET A 1 11.32 13.75 -14.72
C MET A 1 10.55 14.17 -13.46
N MET A 2 9.29 14.65 -13.58
CA MET A 2 8.42 15.03 -12.45
C MET A 2 8.12 13.89 -11.46
N PHE A 3 7.71 12.71 -11.95
CA PHE A 3 7.32 11.59 -11.07
C PHE A 3 8.47 11.12 -10.16
N LYS A 4 9.70 11.06 -10.68
CA LYS A 4 10.89 10.69 -9.89
C LYS A 4 11.17 11.69 -8.76
N TRP A 5 10.87 12.97 -8.99
CA TRP A 5 10.98 14.01 -7.97
C TRP A 5 9.86 13.89 -6.92
N LEU A 6 8.63 13.56 -7.34
CA LEU A 6 7.50 13.30 -6.45
C LEU A 6 7.68 12.06 -5.58
N LEU A 7 8.43 11.03 -6.02
CA LEU A 7 8.73 9.88 -5.16
C LEU A 7 9.51 10.24 -3.89
N ALA A 8 10.22 11.37 -3.89
CA ALA A 8 10.87 11.89 -2.68
C ALA A 8 9.91 12.71 -1.78
N ARG A 9 8.70 13.00 -2.25
CA ARG A 9 7.63 13.77 -1.58
C ARG A 9 6.30 13.02 -1.74
N ARG A 10 6.23 11.86 -1.10
CA ARG A 10 5.13 10.89 -1.29
C ARG A 10 3.78 11.47 -0.89
N ASP A 11 3.74 12.33 0.12
CA ASP A 11 2.60 13.16 0.51
C ASP A 11 2.02 13.94 -0.69
N GLN A 12 2.88 14.66 -1.43
CA GLN A 12 2.45 15.43 -2.61
C GLN A 12 2.04 14.52 -3.77
N LEU A 13 2.64 13.33 -3.86
CA LEU A 13 2.24 12.33 -4.85
C LEU A 13 0.84 11.79 -4.54
N HIS A 14 0.54 11.50 -3.27
CA HIS A 14 -0.79 11.08 -2.82
C HIS A 14 -1.82 12.16 -3.11
N GLU A 15 -1.54 13.42 -2.74
CA GLU A 15 -2.40 14.56 -3.03
C GLU A 15 -2.66 14.69 -4.53
N LEU A 16 -1.61 14.65 -5.36
CA LEU A 16 -1.76 14.72 -6.81
C LEU A 16 -2.77 13.70 -7.32
N PHE A 17 -2.61 12.42 -6.94
CA PHE A 17 -3.51 11.36 -7.40
C PHE A 17 -4.93 11.49 -6.83
N ALA A 18 -5.09 12.02 -5.62
CA ALA A 18 -6.40 12.25 -5.01
C ALA A 18 -7.26 13.27 -5.79
N PHE A 19 -6.63 14.24 -6.46
CA PHE A 19 -7.32 15.24 -7.28
C PHE A 19 -7.53 14.83 -8.74
N LEU A 20 -6.98 13.69 -9.17
CA LEU A 20 -7.19 13.25 -10.54
C LEU A 20 -8.60 12.68 -10.72
N PRO A 21 -9.31 13.06 -11.79
CA PRO A 21 -10.60 12.43 -12.10
C PRO A 21 -10.42 10.98 -12.54
N TYR A 22 -9.26 10.65 -13.13
CA TYR A 22 -8.88 9.34 -13.63
C TYR A 22 -7.48 8.93 -13.17
N PRO A 23 -7.29 8.68 -11.86
CA PRO A 23 -5.99 8.34 -11.31
C PRO A 23 -5.41 7.07 -11.92
N GLU A 24 -6.25 6.11 -12.32
CA GLU A 24 -5.83 4.86 -12.96
C GLU A 24 -5.18 5.12 -14.33
N ILE A 25 -5.72 6.09 -15.08
CA ILE A 25 -5.18 6.48 -16.40
C ILE A 25 -3.83 7.17 -16.22
N ALA A 26 -3.69 8.02 -15.21
CA ALA A 26 -2.40 8.65 -14.91
C ALA A 26 -1.37 7.60 -14.47
N ALA A 27 -1.75 6.67 -13.59
CA ALA A 27 -0.90 5.56 -13.17
C ALA A 27 -0.46 4.68 -14.34
N LYS A 28 -1.35 4.39 -15.28
CA LYS A 28 -1.03 3.68 -16.53
C LYS A 28 0.03 4.38 -17.39
N ARG A 29 0.18 5.71 -17.28
CA ARG A 29 1.21 6.48 -18.01
C ARG A 29 2.54 6.54 -17.27
N VAL A 30 2.60 6.12 -16.01
CA VAL A 30 3.84 6.02 -15.25
C VAL A 30 4.63 4.81 -15.73
N PRO A 31 5.94 4.94 -16.01
CA PRO A 31 6.80 3.79 -16.26
C PRO A 31 6.70 2.76 -15.12
N MET A 32 6.51 1.49 -15.46
CA MET A 32 6.29 0.42 -14.47
C MET A 32 7.35 0.41 -13.38
N GLU A 33 8.63 0.58 -13.72
CA GLU A 33 9.73 0.65 -12.76
C GLU A 33 9.55 1.73 -11.68
N LEU A 34 8.99 2.89 -12.06
CA LEU A 34 8.74 3.98 -11.12
C LEU A 34 7.51 3.70 -10.25
N LEU A 35 6.50 3.03 -10.80
CA LEU A 35 5.31 2.60 -10.06
C LEU A 35 5.66 1.51 -9.04
N LEU A 36 6.45 0.52 -9.42
CA LEU A 36 6.95 -0.52 -8.51
C LEU A 36 7.86 0.07 -7.43
N ARG A 37 8.72 1.02 -7.80
CA ARG A 37 9.51 1.77 -6.81
C ARG A 37 8.63 2.53 -5.82
N TRP A 38 7.57 3.17 -6.30
CA TRP A 38 6.59 3.83 -5.43
C TRP A 38 5.98 2.82 -4.44
N GLY A 39 5.41 1.73 -4.95
CA GLY A 39 4.81 0.69 -4.12
C GLY A 39 5.78 0.09 -3.10
N SER A 40 7.06 -0.06 -3.45
CA SER A 40 8.08 -0.52 -2.50
C SER A 40 8.32 0.46 -1.35
N LEU A 41 8.17 1.76 -1.58
CA LEU A 41 8.29 2.78 -0.54
C LEU A 41 7.03 2.83 0.32
N GLU A 42 5.85 2.68 -0.27
CA GLU A 42 4.58 2.62 0.46
C GLU A 42 4.51 1.39 1.38
N ALA A 43 4.95 0.22 0.89
CA ALA A 43 5.06 -0.98 1.71
C ALA A 43 6.03 -0.79 2.88
N TYR A 44 7.16 -0.13 2.65
CA TYR A 44 8.12 0.19 3.70
C TYR A 44 7.55 1.16 4.74
N ASP A 45 6.88 2.21 4.32
CA ASP A 45 6.26 3.19 5.23
C ASP A 45 5.16 2.53 6.07
N MET A 46 4.34 1.66 5.47
CA MET A 46 3.35 0.86 6.18
C MET A 46 4.01 -0.03 7.25
N GLN A 47 5.08 -0.74 6.89
CA GLN A 47 5.79 -1.64 7.80
C GLN A 47 6.43 -0.88 8.97
N VAL A 48 7.14 0.20 8.68
CA VAL A 48 7.76 1.06 9.70
C VAL A 48 6.71 1.72 10.58
N GLY A 49 5.61 2.21 9.99
CA GLY A 49 4.49 2.79 10.72
C GLY A 49 3.84 1.79 11.68
N THR A 50 3.66 0.54 11.23
CA THR A 50 3.14 -0.56 12.06
C THR A 50 4.06 -0.84 13.26
N LEU A 51 5.37 -0.90 13.04
CA LEU A 51 6.34 -1.13 14.12
C LEU A 51 6.35 0.01 15.14
N ARG A 52 6.25 1.27 14.68
CA ARG A 52 6.11 2.45 15.56
C ARG A 52 4.82 2.41 16.36
N GLY A 53 3.70 2.07 15.72
CA GLY A 53 2.41 1.92 16.41
C GLY A 53 2.44 0.89 17.53
N LEU A 54 3.14 -0.24 17.34
CA LEU A 54 3.33 -1.24 18.40
C LEU A 54 4.30 -0.83 19.50
N GLU A 55 5.25 0.06 19.20
CA GLU A 55 6.10 0.68 20.23
C GLU A 55 5.28 1.57 21.17
N ASP A 56 4.35 2.33 20.59
CA ASP A 56 3.48 3.26 21.31
C ASP A 56 2.25 2.58 21.95
N ASP A 57 1.88 1.36 21.54
CA ASP A 57 0.71 0.63 22.06
C ASP A 57 0.88 0.26 23.55
N ASP A 58 0.03 0.79 24.42
CA ASP A 58 0.01 0.49 25.86
C ASP A 58 -0.27 -0.98 26.18
N LYS A 59 -0.90 -1.72 25.26
CA LYS A 59 -1.17 -3.16 25.43
C LYS A 59 0.02 -4.03 25.05
N ALA A 60 1.03 -3.48 24.38
CA ALA A 60 2.22 -4.22 24.00
C ALA A 60 3.14 -4.43 25.21
N THR A 61 3.66 -5.65 25.34
CA THR A 61 4.61 -5.98 26.42
C THR A 61 5.94 -5.27 26.22
N ARG A 62 6.71 -5.08 27.30
CA ARG A 62 8.06 -4.48 27.23
C ARG A 62 8.96 -5.18 26.20
N SER A 63 8.93 -6.52 26.18
CA SER A 63 9.69 -7.33 25.22
C SER A 63 9.28 -7.05 23.76
N THR A 64 7.98 -6.86 23.50
CA THR A 64 7.48 -6.49 22.17
C THR A 64 8.01 -5.12 21.76
N LYS A 65 7.91 -4.12 22.65
CA LYS A 65 8.40 -2.76 22.39
C LYS A 65 9.91 -2.72 22.15
N GLU A 66 10.69 -3.44 22.95
CA GLU A 66 12.15 -3.56 22.77
C GLU A 66 12.51 -4.23 21.45
N PHE A 67 11.76 -5.27 21.05
CA PHE A 67 11.93 -5.91 19.76
C PHE A 67 11.63 -4.95 18.60
N CYS A 68 10.50 -4.23 18.64
CA CYS A 68 10.14 -3.23 17.64
C CYS A 68 11.20 -2.13 17.53
N ARG A 69 11.70 -1.57 18.65
CA ARG A 69 12.77 -0.57 18.66
C ARG A 69 14.05 -1.07 17.98
N THR A 70 14.50 -2.27 18.34
CA THR A 70 15.70 -2.86 17.77
C THR A 70 15.56 -3.08 16.28
N TRP A 71 14.37 -3.50 15.84
CA TRP A 71 14.08 -3.69 14.43
C TRP A 71 14.00 -2.37 13.68
N LEU A 72 13.29 -1.37 14.21
CA LEU A 72 13.21 -0.01 13.65
C LEU A 72 14.61 0.60 13.47
N ALA A 73 15.49 0.46 14.46
CA ALA A 73 16.87 0.93 14.34
C ALA A 73 17.60 0.27 13.15
N ALA A 74 17.39 -1.03 12.93
CA ALA A 74 17.96 -1.73 11.78
C ALA A 74 17.34 -1.29 10.44
N CYS A 75 16.04 -0.96 10.41
CA CYS A 75 15.31 -0.49 9.23
C CYS A 75 15.58 0.97 8.85
N MET A 76 16.26 1.76 9.69
CA MET A 76 16.52 3.18 9.45
C MET A 76 18.01 3.49 9.31
N THR A 77 18.83 2.46 9.04
CA THR A 77 20.29 2.60 9.00
C THR A 77 20.75 3.50 7.85
N ASP A 78 20.02 3.51 6.74
CA ASP A 78 20.40 4.19 5.50
C ASP A 78 19.21 4.94 4.86
N GLY A 79 18.41 5.59 5.72
CA GLY A 79 17.37 6.53 5.29
C GLY A 79 16.27 5.96 4.38
N GLY A 80 15.94 4.67 4.51
CA GLY A 80 14.93 4.01 3.67
C GLY A 80 15.50 3.45 2.36
N SER A 81 16.79 3.12 2.34
CA SER A 81 17.47 2.44 1.23
C SER A 81 16.83 1.09 0.85
N GLN A 82 17.31 0.45 -0.23
CA GLN A 82 16.86 -0.90 -0.58
C GLN A 82 17.11 -1.91 0.55
N ARG A 83 18.24 -1.79 1.27
CA ARG A 83 18.56 -2.65 2.41
C ARG A 83 17.54 -2.46 3.54
N ASP A 84 17.21 -1.22 3.85
CA ASP A 84 16.22 -0.87 4.87
C ASP A 84 14.84 -1.45 4.52
N ARG A 85 14.43 -1.36 3.26
CA ARG A 85 13.18 -1.97 2.76
C ARG A 85 13.19 -3.49 2.88
N VAL A 86 14.30 -4.14 2.54
CA VAL A 86 14.46 -5.59 2.71
C VAL A 86 14.37 -5.98 4.20
N MET A 87 14.97 -5.19 5.09
CA MET A 87 14.91 -5.42 6.53
C MET A 87 13.49 -5.26 7.10
N ALA A 88 12.74 -4.25 6.63
CA ALA A 88 11.37 -4.00 7.09
C ALA A 88 10.38 -5.10 6.69
N ARG A 89 10.60 -5.75 5.54
CA ARG A 89 9.75 -6.84 5.04
C ARG A 89 10.14 -8.25 5.50
N ASP A 90 11.13 -8.40 6.39
CA ASP A 90 11.66 -9.70 6.80
C ASP A 90 10.58 -10.60 7.45
N ALA A 91 10.20 -11.67 6.76
CA ALA A 91 9.12 -12.56 7.18
C ALA A 91 9.42 -13.31 8.49
N GLN A 92 10.69 -13.61 8.80
CA GLN A 92 11.03 -14.28 10.06
C GLN A 92 10.89 -13.33 11.25
N ARG A 93 11.20 -12.05 11.06
CA ARG A 93 10.98 -11.02 12.08
C ARG A 93 9.49 -10.75 12.32
N TRP A 94 8.67 -10.69 11.26
CA TRP A 94 7.21 -10.59 11.38
C TRP A 94 6.63 -11.81 12.12
N LYS A 95 7.07 -13.02 11.77
CA LYS A 95 6.68 -14.25 12.48
C LYS A 95 7.06 -14.23 13.96
N ARG A 96 8.28 -13.74 14.28
CA ARG A 96 8.73 -13.60 15.67
C ARG A 96 7.89 -12.58 16.44
N LEU A 97 7.55 -11.45 15.81
CA LEU A 97 6.70 -10.42 16.40
C LEU A 97 5.31 -10.96 16.75
N ALA A 98 4.68 -11.73 15.86
CA ALA A 98 3.40 -12.40 16.12
C ALA A 98 3.48 -13.38 17.31
N GLY A 99 4.64 -14.02 17.53
CA GLY A 99 4.89 -14.85 18.71
C GLY A 99 5.04 -14.07 20.02
N LEU A 100 5.51 -12.81 19.96
CA LEU A 100 5.67 -11.92 21.12
C LEU A 100 4.36 -11.18 21.47
N HIS A 101 3.58 -10.83 20.46
CA HIS A 101 2.32 -10.11 20.61
C HIS A 101 1.28 -10.70 19.65
N ARG A 102 0.32 -11.46 20.21
CA ARG A 102 -0.68 -12.20 19.41
C ARG A 102 -1.54 -11.29 18.52
N ALA A 103 -1.78 -10.05 18.93
CA ALA A 103 -2.55 -9.08 18.15
C ALA A 103 -1.69 -8.30 17.15
N ALA A 104 -0.39 -8.60 17.03
CA ALA A 104 0.47 -7.96 16.05
C ALA A 104 -0.01 -8.33 14.64
N PRO A 105 -0.23 -7.34 13.77
CA PRO A 105 -0.54 -7.61 12.38
C PRO A 105 0.70 -8.15 11.66
N ASP A 106 0.47 -8.83 10.53
CA ASP A 106 1.54 -9.34 9.68
C ASP A 106 1.77 -8.37 8.50
N GLY A 107 2.83 -7.57 8.61
CA GLY A 107 3.26 -6.66 7.54
C GLY A 107 4.17 -7.32 6.50
N SER A 108 4.41 -8.63 6.57
CA SER A 108 5.26 -9.32 5.60
C SER A 108 4.58 -9.48 4.24
N GLN A 109 5.40 -9.59 3.20
CA GLN A 109 4.93 -9.99 1.88
C GLN A 109 4.50 -11.46 1.93
N PRO A 110 3.25 -11.81 1.57
CA PRO A 110 2.79 -13.18 1.65
C PRO A 110 3.58 -14.12 0.74
N THR A 111 3.78 -15.36 1.20
CA THR A 111 4.46 -16.41 0.43
C THR A 111 3.76 -16.65 -0.90
N GLY A 112 4.53 -16.65 -2.00
CA GLY A 112 4.00 -16.87 -3.35
C GLY A 112 3.52 -15.61 -4.06
N VAL A 113 3.50 -14.45 -3.40
CA VAL A 113 3.22 -13.16 -4.04
C VAL A 113 4.53 -12.58 -4.57
N GLY A 114 4.61 -12.34 -5.88
CA GLY A 114 5.76 -11.70 -6.50
C GLY A 114 5.95 -10.25 -6.03
N ASP A 115 7.19 -9.75 -6.08
CA ASP A 115 7.53 -8.37 -5.67
C ASP A 115 6.69 -7.33 -6.41
N ASP A 116 6.48 -7.53 -7.72
CA ASP A 116 5.71 -6.59 -8.55
C ASP A 116 4.26 -6.46 -8.09
N CYS A 117 3.57 -7.60 -7.89
CA CYS A 117 2.21 -7.62 -7.36
C CYS A 117 2.14 -7.02 -5.95
N TRP A 118 3.12 -7.33 -5.09
CA TRP A 118 3.19 -6.79 -3.74
C TRP A 118 3.33 -5.26 -3.74
N PHE A 119 4.19 -4.71 -4.59
CA PHE A 119 4.35 -3.27 -4.69
C PHE A 119 3.14 -2.60 -5.34
N LEU A 120 2.58 -3.17 -6.41
CA LEU A 120 1.36 -2.65 -7.03
C LEU A 120 0.21 -2.56 -6.04
N LEU A 121 0.01 -3.61 -5.23
CA LEU A 121 -1.00 -3.65 -4.18
C LEU A 121 -0.95 -2.43 -3.25
N HIS A 122 0.26 -1.96 -2.90
CA HIS A 122 0.45 -0.78 -2.05
C HIS A 122 0.24 0.55 -2.77
N THR A 123 0.16 0.55 -4.10
CA THR A 123 -0.19 1.75 -4.88
C THR A 123 -1.68 1.87 -5.13
N LEU A 124 -2.43 0.75 -5.18
CA LEU A 124 -3.84 0.72 -5.61
C LEU A 124 -4.73 1.70 -4.84
N GLN A 125 -4.50 1.86 -3.53
CA GLN A 125 -5.29 2.80 -2.71
C GLN A 125 -5.23 4.25 -3.17
N PHE A 126 -4.12 4.64 -3.79
CA PHE A 126 -3.88 6.01 -4.26
C PHE A 126 -4.31 6.18 -5.71
N VAL A 127 -4.26 5.10 -6.50
CA VAL A 127 -4.43 5.20 -7.94
C VAL A 127 -5.77 4.67 -8.45
N VAL A 128 -6.56 4.00 -7.61
CA VAL A 128 -7.89 3.48 -7.95
C VAL A 128 -8.97 4.33 -7.30
N TRP A 129 -9.75 5.04 -8.13
CA TRP A 129 -10.76 6.00 -7.70
C TRP A 129 -11.86 5.35 -6.84
N VAL A 130 -12.26 4.12 -7.19
CA VAL A 130 -13.28 3.39 -6.43
C VAL A 130 -12.76 2.82 -5.11
N TRP A 131 -11.44 2.82 -4.87
CA TRP A 131 -10.83 2.14 -3.72
C TRP A 131 -11.51 2.44 -2.38
N PRO A 132 -11.78 3.71 -2.02
CA PRO A 132 -12.40 4.05 -0.72
C PRO A 132 -13.80 3.48 -0.53
N ALA A 133 -14.50 3.17 -1.63
CA ALA A 133 -15.83 2.57 -1.60
C ALA A 133 -15.81 1.03 -1.68
N THR A 134 -14.64 0.43 -1.85
CA THR A 134 -14.50 -1.03 -1.76
C THR A 134 -14.43 -1.47 -0.30
N PRO A 135 -14.75 -2.74 0.02
CA PRO A 135 -14.48 -3.31 1.33
C PRO A 135 -13.01 -3.17 1.77
N TRP A 136 -12.09 -3.08 0.81
CA TRP A 136 -10.65 -3.00 1.06
C TRP A 136 -10.21 -1.61 1.49
N GLY A 137 -10.81 -0.56 0.92
CA GLY A 137 -10.51 0.83 1.27
C GLY A 137 -10.87 1.24 2.69
N GLN A 138 -11.62 0.39 3.40
CA GLN A 138 -12.00 0.60 4.81
C GLN A 138 -11.13 -0.20 5.78
N THR A 139 -10.12 -0.91 5.29
CA THR A 139 -9.26 -1.75 6.14
C THR A 139 -7.87 -1.18 6.24
N ALA A 140 -7.22 -1.41 7.39
CA ALA A 140 -5.86 -0.99 7.62
C ALA A 140 -4.88 -1.59 6.59
N MET A 141 -3.96 -0.75 6.10
CA MET A 141 -2.96 -1.09 5.09
C MET A 141 -2.11 -2.31 5.41
N VAL A 142 -1.85 -2.56 6.69
CA VAL A 142 -1.10 -3.75 7.13
C VAL A 142 -1.80 -5.07 6.80
N GLN A 143 -3.12 -5.05 6.52
CA GLN A 143 -3.89 -6.24 6.15
C GLN A 143 -3.87 -6.55 4.65
N LEU A 144 -3.22 -5.71 3.83
CA LEU A 144 -3.22 -5.88 2.37
C LEU A 144 -2.71 -7.26 1.93
N GLY A 145 -1.70 -7.82 2.61
CA GLY A 145 -1.21 -9.16 2.30
C GLY A 145 -2.28 -10.25 2.46
N SER A 146 -3.07 -10.17 3.53
CA SER A 146 -4.20 -11.07 3.74
C SER A 146 -5.29 -10.85 2.69
N MET A 147 -5.54 -9.61 2.29
CA MET A 147 -6.51 -9.29 1.24
C MET A 147 -6.14 -9.86 -0.13
N TYR A 148 -4.87 -9.75 -0.52
CA TYR A 148 -4.40 -10.30 -1.78
C TYR A 148 -4.71 -11.80 -1.90
N SER A 149 -4.54 -12.53 -0.79
CA SER A 149 -4.85 -13.96 -0.73
C SER A 149 -6.37 -14.23 -0.76
N ALA A 150 -7.15 -13.41 -0.05
CA ALA A 150 -8.57 -13.61 0.16
C ALA A 150 -9.45 -13.18 -1.03
N TYR A 151 -9.03 -12.18 -1.82
CA TYR A 151 -9.87 -11.56 -2.84
C TYR A 151 -9.31 -11.74 -4.25
N PRO A 152 -9.88 -12.66 -5.07
CA PRO A 152 -9.41 -12.94 -6.43
C PRO A 152 -9.36 -11.71 -7.34
N ALA A 153 -10.32 -10.79 -7.22
CA ALA A 153 -10.36 -9.56 -8.02
C ALA A 153 -9.13 -8.66 -7.77
N LEU A 154 -8.69 -8.56 -6.52
CA LEU A 154 -7.52 -7.77 -6.15
C LEU A 154 -6.22 -8.41 -6.67
N ARG A 155 -6.11 -9.74 -6.53
CA ARG A 155 -5.01 -10.52 -7.09
C ARG A 155 -4.93 -10.38 -8.61
N GLN A 156 -6.03 -10.63 -9.30
CA GLN A 156 -6.11 -10.55 -10.76
C GLN A 156 -5.75 -9.16 -11.26
N ALA A 157 -6.19 -8.08 -10.58
CA ALA A 157 -5.82 -6.73 -10.97
C ALA A 157 -4.31 -6.49 -10.84
N CYS A 158 -3.68 -6.95 -9.75
CA CYS A 158 -2.23 -6.83 -9.59
C CYS A 158 -1.47 -7.62 -10.67
N GLU A 159 -1.89 -8.85 -10.95
CA GLU A 159 -1.28 -9.72 -11.96
C GLU A 159 -1.43 -9.13 -13.38
N GLU A 160 -2.62 -8.69 -13.78
CA GLU A 160 -2.87 -8.07 -15.09
C GLU A 160 -2.11 -6.74 -15.28
N ILE A 161 -1.95 -5.96 -14.22
CA ILE A 161 -1.16 -4.73 -14.27
C ILE A 161 0.33 -5.08 -14.37
N ALA A 162 0.84 -6.01 -13.55
CA ALA A 162 2.24 -6.40 -13.56
C ALA A 162 2.67 -6.99 -14.91
N GLU A 163 1.89 -7.93 -15.44
CA GLU A 163 2.25 -8.69 -16.64
C GLU A 163 1.94 -7.93 -17.94
N HIS A 164 0.82 -7.20 -17.96
CA HIS A 164 0.28 -6.64 -19.20
C HIS A 164 0.08 -5.12 -19.17
N GLY A 165 0.32 -4.45 -18.03
CA GLY A 165 0.00 -3.03 -17.86
C GLY A 165 -1.50 -2.74 -18.02
N LYS A 166 -2.36 -3.74 -17.80
CA LYS A 166 -3.82 -3.64 -18.00
C LYS A 166 -4.52 -3.27 -16.70
N TRP A 167 -4.96 -2.01 -16.64
CA TRP A 167 -5.69 -1.46 -15.50
C TRP A 167 -7.21 -1.71 -15.55
N SER A 168 -7.73 -2.35 -16.59
CA SER A 168 -9.19 -2.53 -16.75
C SER A 168 -9.82 -3.31 -15.61
N ALA A 169 -9.09 -4.24 -14.99
CA ALA A 169 -9.59 -5.04 -13.87
C ALA A 169 -9.94 -4.20 -12.62
N THR A 170 -9.39 -2.98 -12.47
CA THR A 170 -9.72 -2.11 -11.32
C THR A 170 -11.09 -1.45 -11.44
N VAL A 171 -11.69 -1.45 -12.63
CA VAL A 171 -13.03 -0.91 -12.87
C VAL A 171 -14.10 -1.80 -12.23
N ASP A 172 -13.85 -3.12 -12.20
CA ASP A 172 -14.79 -4.12 -11.70
C ASP A 172 -14.70 -4.32 -10.18
N PHE A 173 -13.95 -3.47 -9.48
CA PHE A 173 -13.84 -3.54 -8.03
C PHE A 173 -15.20 -3.32 -7.36
N PRO A 174 -15.58 -4.16 -6.38
CA PRO A 174 -16.90 -4.12 -5.76
C PRO A 174 -17.03 -2.85 -4.91
N SER A 175 -17.64 -1.82 -5.47
CA SER A 175 -17.75 -0.50 -4.82
C SER A 175 -19.18 0.02 -4.72
N GLY A 176 -20.13 -0.60 -5.43
CA GLY A 176 -21.49 -0.09 -5.59
C GLY A 176 -21.56 1.27 -6.33
N ARG A 177 -20.42 1.83 -6.76
CA ARG A 177 -20.36 3.08 -7.51
C ARG A 177 -20.51 2.78 -9.00
N THR A 178 -21.37 3.54 -9.66
CA THR A 178 -21.56 3.47 -11.11
C THR A 178 -20.68 4.48 -11.82
N TRP A 179 -20.50 4.30 -13.13
CA TRP A 179 -19.87 5.30 -13.98
C TRP A 179 -20.60 6.65 -13.96
N ALA A 180 -21.93 6.64 -13.89
CA ALA A 180 -22.74 7.85 -13.78
C ALA A 180 -22.40 8.63 -12.50
N ALA A 181 -22.31 7.94 -11.35
CA ALA A 181 -21.92 8.58 -10.09
C ALA A 181 -20.51 9.21 -10.15
N ARG A 182 -19.59 8.62 -10.92
CA ARG A 182 -18.25 9.20 -11.15
C ARG A 182 -18.35 10.51 -11.93
N LEU A 183 -19.15 10.56 -12.99
CA LEU A 183 -19.37 11.77 -13.79
C LEU A 183 -20.00 12.89 -12.95
N ASP A 184 -21.01 12.57 -12.13
CA ASP A 184 -21.65 13.55 -11.23
C ASP A 184 -20.65 14.14 -10.22
N THR A 185 -19.76 13.30 -9.67
CA THR A 185 -18.71 13.73 -8.72
C THR A 185 -17.73 14.70 -9.40
N MET A 186 -17.41 14.45 -10.67
CA MET A 186 -16.52 15.30 -11.47
C MET A 186 -17.15 16.64 -11.83
N GLU A 187 -18.43 16.65 -12.24
CA GLU A 187 -19.16 17.90 -12.53
C GLU A 187 -19.26 18.79 -11.29
N ALA A 188 -19.38 18.19 -10.10
CA ALA A 188 -19.37 18.90 -8.84
C ALA A 188 -17.99 19.43 -8.40
N GLY A 189 -16.92 19.14 -9.15
CA GLY A 189 -15.54 19.54 -8.80
C GLY A 189 -15.02 18.88 -7.51
N LEU A 190 -15.66 17.80 -7.07
CA LEU A 190 -15.30 17.11 -5.84
C LEU A 190 -14.11 16.18 -6.12
N ALA A 191 -13.11 16.22 -5.24
CA ALA A 191 -12.02 15.25 -5.25
C ALA A 191 -12.56 13.83 -5.09
N ALA A 192 -11.79 12.82 -5.52
CA ALA A 192 -12.09 11.44 -5.13
C ALA A 192 -12.18 11.42 -3.59
N VAL A 193 -13.32 10.96 -3.05
CA VAL A 193 -13.54 10.94 -1.59
C VAL A 193 -12.52 10.00 -0.95
N HIS A 194 -11.35 10.52 -0.59
CA HIS A 194 -10.31 9.83 0.15
C HIS A 194 -10.39 10.26 1.60
N GLN A 195 -10.59 9.30 2.49
CA GLN A 195 -10.38 9.49 3.92
C GLN A 195 -8.89 9.22 4.17
N HIS A 196 -8.15 10.26 4.57
CA HIS A 196 -6.79 10.15 5.08
C HIS A 196 -6.79 9.50 6.47
#